data_AF-A0A2T5JXR4-F1
#
_entry.id   AF-A0A2T5JXR4-F1
#
_cell.length_a   1.000
_cell.length_b   1.000
_cell.length_c   1.000
_cell.angle_alpha   90.00
_cell.angle_beta   90.00
_cell.angle_gamma   90.00
#
_symmetry.space_group_name_H-M   'P 1'
#
loop_
_entity.id
_entity.type
_entity.pdbx_description
1 polymer ?
#
loop_
_entity_poly.entity_id
_entity_poly.type
_entity_poly.pdbx_seq_one_letter_code
_entity_poly.pdbx_strand_id
1 'polypeptide(L)'
;MPWAAPRHCAAGHPPFTGARCPICAAAAKAAAEARRPSANERGYTGKWAKARAEFLRLHPRCACGATATVVDHVVPHKGDQKLFWQRSNWQPMCKPCHDRKTVREDGGFGNPVKGRGDDRICPRGKETGGVISCATSPEMTTSKWEFWG
;
A
#
# COMPACT_ATOMS: atom_id res chain seq x y z
N MET A 1 30.21 12.29 22.71
CA MET A 1 29.06 11.40 23.00
C MET A 1 27.79 12.23 22.82
N PRO A 2 26.88 11.94 21.87
CA PRO A 2 25.74 12.82 21.64
C PRO A 2 24.69 12.56 22.72
N TRP A 3 24.79 13.28 23.84
CA TRP A 3 23.72 13.30 24.83
C TRP A 3 22.67 14.29 24.31
N ALA A 4 21.64 13.78 23.65
CA ALA A 4 20.48 14.61 23.35
C ALA A 4 19.75 14.92 24.66
N ALA A 5 19.45 16.20 24.90
CA ALA A 5 18.67 16.60 26.07
C ALA A 5 17.32 15.86 26.09
N PRO A 6 16.87 15.35 27.25
CA PRO A 6 15.57 14.70 27.35
C PRO A 6 14.45 15.63 26.92
N ARG A 7 13.52 15.10 26.14
CA ARG A 7 12.32 15.79 25.68
C ARG A 7 11.15 15.40 26.55
N HIS A 8 10.25 16.34 26.81
CA HIS A 8 9.01 16.10 27.53
C HIS A 8 7.83 16.07 26.55
N CYS A 9 6.87 15.20 26.82
CA CYS A 9 5.64 15.10 26.03
C CYS A 9 4.56 16.01 26.62
N ALA A 10 3.76 16.67 25.78
CA ALA A 10 2.61 17.48 26.22
C ALA A 10 1.55 16.67 27.02
N ALA A 11 1.50 15.34 26.82
CA ALA A 11 0.62 14.44 27.56
C ALA A 11 1.14 14.07 28.97
N GLY A 12 2.26 14.63 29.43
CA GLY A 12 2.78 14.39 30.78
C GLY A 12 3.59 13.09 30.96
N HIS A 13 4.02 12.45 29.87
CA HIS A 13 4.84 11.24 29.93
C HIS A 13 6.28 11.51 30.41
N PRO A 14 7.00 10.47 30.92
CA PRO A 14 8.40 10.59 31.33
C PRO A 14 9.32 11.15 30.23
N PRO A 15 10.44 11.80 30.62
CA PRO A 15 11.39 12.36 29.65
C PRO A 15 11.96 11.27 28.73
N PHE A 16 12.12 11.57 27.44
CA PHE A 16 12.61 10.61 26.44
C PHE A 16 13.69 11.22 25.52
N THR A 17 14.54 10.39 24.94
CA THR A 17 15.72 10.81 24.14
C THR A 17 15.57 10.57 22.62
N GLY A 18 14.36 10.26 22.16
CA GLY A 18 14.04 10.00 20.74
C GLY A 18 13.31 11.14 20.01
N ALA A 19 13.05 10.93 18.72
CA ALA A 19 12.31 11.90 17.89
C ALA A 19 10.84 12.07 18.32
N ARG A 20 10.22 11.03 18.89
CA ARG A 20 8.83 11.02 19.36
C ARG A 20 8.73 10.32 20.71
N CYS A 21 7.72 10.68 21.50
CA CYS A 21 7.43 10.01 22.76
C CYS A 21 7.10 8.52 22.50
N PRO A 22 7.76 7.56 23.16
CA PRO A 22 7.55 6.13 22.91
C PRO A 22 6.14 5.68 23.27
N ILE A 23 5.54 6.25 24.32
CA ILE A 23 4.19 5.90 24.78
C ILE A 23 3.14 6.40 23.76
N CYS A 24 3.23 7.66 23.33
CA CYS A 24 2.33 8.19 22.30
C CYS A 24 2.52 7.48 20.95
N ALA A 25 3.76 7.17 20.58
CA ALA A 25 4.05 6.45 19.33
C ALA A 25 3.47 5.03 19.37
N ALA A 26 3.61 4.33 20.50
CA ALA A 26 3.01 3.02 20.71
C ALA A 26 1.47 3.09 20.66
N ALA A 27 0.86 4.07 21.32
CA ALA A 27 -0.59 4.27 21.30
C ALA A 27 -1.11 4.58 19.89
N ALA A 28 -0.43 5.44 19.14
CA ALA A 28 -0.78 5.75 17.75
C ALA A 28 -0.65 4.51 16.84
N LYS A 29 0.40 3.70 17.04
CA LYS A 29 0.56 2.43 16.32
C LYS A 29 -0.55 1.43 16.69
N ALA A 30 -0.88 1.30 17.97
CA ALA A 30 -1.96 0.41 18.43
C ALA A 30 -3.32 0.84 17.85
N ALA A 31 -3.62 2.14 17.82
CA ALA A 31 -4.82 2.66 17.20
C ALA A 31 -4.87 2.40 15.68
N ALA A 32 -3.73 2.49 14.99
CA ALA A 32 -3.63 2.16 13.57
C ALA A 32 -3.84 0.66 13.30
N GLU A 33 -3.23 -0.22 14.10
CA GLU A 33 -3.44 -1.67 14.01
C GLU A 33 -4.88 -2.07 14.34
N ALA A 34 -5.51 -1.43 15.33
CA ALA A 34 -6.92 -1.69 15.69
C ALA A 34 -7.90 -1.34 14.56
N ARG A 35 -7.56 -0.38 13.69
CA ARG A 35 -8.34 -0.07 12.48
C ARG A 35 -8.13 -1.08 11.35
N ARG A 36 -7.10 -1.92 11.43
CA ARG A 36 -6.77 -2.88 10.38
C ARG A 36 -7.56 -4.17 10.60
N PRO A 37 -8.39 -4.61 9.62
CA PRO A 37 -9.08 -5.89 9.72
C PRO A 37 -8.08 -7.04 9.82
N SER A 38 -8.46 -8.08 10.55
CA SER A 38 -7.61 -9.25 10.81
C SER A 38 -7.16 -9.91 9.51
N ALA A 39 -6.03 -10.64 9.54
CA ALA A 39 -5.53 -11.33 8.35
C ALA A 39 -6.55 -12.32 7.75
N ASN A 40 -7.37 -12.95 8.61
CA ASN A 40 -8.45 -13.84 8.20
C ASN A 40 -9.59 -13.10 7.50
N GLU A 41 -10.03 -11.96 8.01
CA GLU A 41 -11.03 -11.11 7.35
C GLU A 41 -10.54 -10.56 6.01
N ARG A 42 -9.22 -10.42 5.85
CA ARG A 42 -8.59 -10.00 4.58
C ARG A 42 -8.44 -11.13 3.55
N GLY A 43 -8.86 -12.36 3.85
CA GLY A 43 -8.87 -13.48 2.90
C GLY A 43 -7.62 -14.37 2.92
N TYR A 44 -6.65 -14.11 3.80
CA TYR A 44 -5.45 -14.94 3.99
C TYR A 44 -5.75 -16.24 4.77
N THR A 45 -6.66 -17.05 4.24
CA THR A 45 -7.10 -18.31 4.86
C THR A 45 -6.30 -19.52 4.37
N GLY A 46 -6.53 -20.71 4.93
CA GLY A 46 -5.94 -21.96 4.42
C GLY A 46 -6.29 -22.24 2.94
N LYS A 47 -7.44 -21.74 2.45
CA LYS A 47 -7.80 -21.82 1.01
C LYS A 47 -6.82 -21.04 0.14
N TRP A 48 -6.37 -19.87 0.60
CA TRP A 48 -5.37 -19.07 -0.09
C TRP A 48 -4.02 -19.80 -0.13
N ALA A 49 -3.59 -20.40 0.99
CA ALA A 49 -2.35 -21.16 1.04
C ALA A 49 -2.31 -22.30 0.01
N LYS A 50 -3.41 -23.03 -0.15
CA LYS A 50 -3.55 -24.09 -1.16
C LYS A 50 -3.51 -23.52 -2.58
N ALA A 51 -4.31 -22.50 -2.88
CA ALA A 51 -4.37 -21.90 -4.21
C ALA A 51 -3.04 -21.26 -4.63
N ARG A 52 -2.34 -20.64 -3.69
CA ARG A 52 -1.00 -20.09 -3.87
C ARG A 52 0.02 -21.16 -4.20
N ALA A 53 0.01 -22.29 -3.49
CA ALA A 53 0.92 -23.40 -3.75
C ALA A 53 0.70 -24.00 -5.15
N GLU A 54 -0.55 -24.17 -5.55
CA GLU A 54 -0.92 -24.64 -6.90
C GLU A 54 -0.44 -23.65 -7.98
N PHE A 55 -0.68 -22.36 -7.79
CA PHE A 55 -0.25 -21.32 -8.73
C PHE A 55 1.27 -21.27 -8.89
N LEU A 56 2.03 -21.36 -7.78
CA LEU A 56 3.49 -21.39 -7.84
C LEU A 56 4.06 -22.67 -8.49
N ARG A 57 3.33 -23.79 -8.44
CA ARG A 57 3.71 -25.00 -9.18
C ARG A 57 3.56 -24.82 -10.69
N LEU A 58 2.51 -24.13 -11.14
CA LEU A 58 2.26 -23.85 -12.55
C LEU A 58 3.18 -22.73 -13.08
N HIS A 59 3.55 -21.78 -12.22
CA HIS A 59 4.39 -20.64 -12.57
C HIS A 59 5.63 -20.57 -11.67
N PRO A 60 6.63 -21.43 -11.90
CA PRO A 60 7.77 -21.57 -11.00
C PRO A 60 8.79 -20.44 -11.11
N ARG A 61 8.69 -19.55 -12.10
CA ARG A 61 9.68 -18.49 -12.36
C ARG A 61 9.09 -17.11 -12.22
N CYS A 62 9.86 -16.22 -11.60
CA CYS A 62 9.65 -14.79 -11.66
C CYS A 62 10.13 -14.24 -13.00
N ALA A 63 9.65 -13.06 -13.41
CA ALA A 63 10.10 -12.36 -14.60
C ALA A 63 11.62 -12.11 -14.65
N CYS A 64 12.30 -12.04 -13.49
CA CYS A 64 13.76 -11.91 -13.42
C CYS A 64 14.52 -13.22 -13.66
N GLY A 65 13.84 -14.35 -13.89
CA GLY A 65 14.43 -15.66 -14.16
C GLY A 65 14.67 -16.54 -12.92
N ALA A 66 14.59 -15.97 -11.72
CA ALA A 66 14.69 -16.69 -10.45
C ALA A 66 13.41 -17.45 -10.09
N THR A 67 13.49 -18.38 -9.14
CA THR A 67 12.33 -19.13 -8.64
C THR A 67 11.32 -18.20 -7.97
N ALA A 68 10.05 -18.31 -8.37
CA ALA A 68 8.97 -17.58 -7.74
C ALA A 68 8.65 -18.18 -6.37
N THR A 69 8.72 -17.36 -5.33
CA THR A 69 8.47 -17.77 -3.95
C THR A 69 7.21 -17.16 -3.38
N VAL A 70 6.71 -16.07 -3.98
CA VAL A 70 5.54 -15.31 -3.53
C VAL A 70 4.60 -15.04 -4.70
N VAL A 71 3.32 -14.89 -4.38
CA VAL A 71 2.29 -14.48 -5.34
C VAL A 71 1.86 -13.08 -4.95
N ASP A 72 1.96 -12.16 -5.90
CA ASP A 72 1.61 -10.76 -5.75
C ASP A 72 0.32 -10.45 -6.51
N HIS A 73 -0.42 -9.44 -6.06
CA HIS A 73 -1.57 -8.92 -6.79
C HIS A 73 -1.12 -7.73 -7.65
N VAL A 74 -1.32 -7.83 -8.97
CA VAL A 74 -0.94 -6.77 -9.92
C VAL A 74 -1.69 -5.48 -9.59
N VAL A 75 -2.99 -5.58 -9.34
CA VAL A 75 -3.85 -4.53 -8.80
C VAL A 75 -4.12 -4.83 -7.32
N PRO A 76 -3.74 -3.92 -6.40
CA PRO A 76 -4.03 -4.08 -4.98
C PRO A 76 -5.55 -4.19 -4.76
N HIS A 77 -5.98 -5.27 -4.13
CA HIS A 77 -7.41 -5.57 -3.98
C HIS A 77 -8.15 -4.60 -3.04
N LYS A 78 -7.45 -3.90 -2.13
CA LYS A 78 -8.00 -2.92 -1.16
C LYS A 78 -9.28 -3.38 -0.42
N GLY A 79 -9.47 -4.68 -0.25
CA GLY A 79 -10.66 -5.28 0.39
C GLY A 79 -11.66 -5.94 -0.56
N ASP A 80 -11.52 -5.79 -1.88
CA ASP A 80 -12.34 -6.51 -2.86
C ASP A 80 -11.91 -7.98 -2.96
N GLN A 81 -12.79 -8.88 -2.48
CA GLN A 81 -12.54 -10.31 -2.49
C GLN A 81 -12.58 -10.91 -3.91
N LYS A 82 -13.38 -10.35 -4.84
CA LYS A 82 -13.40 -10.84 -6.22
C LYS A 82 -12.05 -10.57 -6.87
N LEU A 83 -11.52 -9.36 -6.70
CA LEU A 83 -10.21 -8.99 -7.22
C LEU A 83 -9.06 -9.75 -6.54
N PHE A 84 -9.23 -10.13 -5.28
CA PHE A 84 -8.28 -10.99 -4.55
C PHE A 84 -8.21 -12.40 -5.13
N TRP A 85 -9.34 -13.00 -5.50
CA TRP A 85 -9.43 -14.37 -6.03
C TRP A 85 -9.26 -14.47 -7.55
N GLN A 86 -9.20 -13.35 -8.26
CA GLN A 86 -8.94 -13.31 -9.70
C GLN A 86 -7.52 -13.79 -10.00
N ARG A 87 -7.39 -15.00 -10.55
CA ARG A 87 -6.10 -15.59 -10.94
C ARG A 87 -5.37 -14.76 -12.01
N SER A 88 -6.10 -14.05 -12.87
CA SER A 88 -5.53 -13.10 -13.84
C SER A 88 -4.84 -11.90 -13.18
N ASN A 89 -5.20 -11.59 -11.93
CA ASN A 89 -4.58 -10.53 -11.14
C ASN A 89 -3.35 -11.04 -10.34
N TRP A 90 -3.04 -12.34 -10.40
CA TRP A 90 -1.91 -12.92 -9.66
C TRP A 90 -0.64 -12.91 -10.49
N GLN A 91 0.48 -12.54 -9.86
CA GLN A 91 1.80 -12.52 -10.47
C GLN A 91 2.79 -13.36 -9.64
N PRO A 92 3.53 -14.29 -10.28
CA PRO A 92 4.60 -15.03 -9.61
C PRO A 92 5.82 -14.13 -9.45
N MET A 93 6.27 -13.91 -8.21
CA MET A 93 7.44 -13.08 -7.92
C MET A 93 8.40 -13.78 -6.96
N CYS A 94 9.69 -13.44 -7.07
CA CYS A 94 10.67 -13.75 -6.03
C CYS A 94 10.62 -12.67 -4.94
N LYS A 95 11.03 -13.01 -3.71
CA LYS A 95 11.02 -12.10 -2.57
C LYS A 95 11.73 -10.75 -2.85
N PRO A 96 12.92 -10.71 -3.49
CA PRO A 96 13.60 -9.44 -3.76
C PRO A 96 12.83 -8.52 -4.72
N CYS A 97 12.25 -9.07 -5.78
CA CYS A 97 11.47 -8.29 -6.75
C CYS A 97 10.15 -7.80 -6.15
N HIS A 98 9.50 -8.64 -5.34
CA HIS A 98 8.30 -8.27 -4.60
C HIS A 98 8.58 -7.10 -3.65
N ASP A 99 9.63 -7.19 -2.83
CA ASP A 99 9.96 -6.13 -1.87
C ASP A 99 10.30 -4.81 -2.55
N ARG A 100 11.02 -4.86 -3.69
CA ARG A 100 11.29 -3.68 -4.51
C ARG A 100 9.99 -3.03 -5.02
N LYS A 101 9.02 -3.84 -5.45
CA LYS A 101 7.70 -3.34 -5.87
C LYS A 101 6.95 -2.70 -4.70
N THR A 102 6.88 -3.36 -3.55
CA THR A 102 6.23 -2.81 -2.34
C THR A 102 6.84 -1.47 -1.95
N VAL A 103 8.16 -1.35 -1.93
CA VAL A 103 8.84 -0.09 -1.60
C VAL A 103 8.50 1.02 -2.60
N ARG A 104 8.40 0.67 -3.90
CA ARG A 104 8.04 1.63 -4.97
C ARG A 104 6.58 2.08 -4.89
N GLU A 105 5.65 1.16 -4.65
CA GLU A 105 4.20 1.41 -4.73
C GLU A 105 3.61 1.91 -3.41
N ASP A 106 4.03 1.33 -2.28
CA ASP A 106 3.44 1.61 -0.95
C ASP A 106 4.28 2.62 -0.14
N GLY A 107 5.48 2.96 -0.61
CA GLY A 107 6.43 3.82 0.12
C GLY A 107 7.11 3.04 1.24
N GLY A 108 8.37 2.67 1.02
CA GLY A 108 9.15 2.02 2.07
C GLY A 108 9.38 2.92 3.29
N PHE A 109 9.31 2.34 4.49
CA PHE A 109 9.82 2.95 5.74
C PHE A 109 9.18 4.28 6.15
N GLY A 110 7.91 4.50 5.82
CA GLY A 110 7.19 5.74 6.19
C GLY A 110 7.54 6.94 5.31
N ASN A 111 8.20 6.71 4.17
CA ASN A 111 8.38 7.74 3.15
C ASN A 111 7.09 7.91 2.34
N PRO A 112 6.65 9.15 2.07
CA PRO A 112 5.54 9.38 1.16
C PRO A 112 5.90 8.88 -0.25
N VAL A 113 4.94 8.22 -0.91
CA VAL A 113 5.10 7.74 -2.28
C VAL A 113 5.31 8.95 -3.19
N LYS A 114 6.47 9.07 -3.84
CA LYS A 114 6.72 10.17 -4.79
C LYS A 114 5.84 9.96 -6.02
N GLY A 115 4.85 10.83 -6.20
CA GLY A 115 4.12 10.97 -7.46
C GLY A 115 2.82 10.19 -7.56
N ARG A 116 1.77 10.69 -6.90
CA ARG A 116 0.49 10.93 -7.59
C ARG A 116 0.22 12.41 -7.36
N GLY A 117 0.25 13.20 -8.42
CA GLY A 117 -0.08 14.62 -8.31
C GLY A 117 -1.54 14.73 -7.89
N ASP A 118 -1.77 14.95 -6.60
CA ASP A 118 -3.03 15.52 -6.15
C ASP A 118 -2.92 17.03 -6.37
N ASP A 119 -3.87 17.52 -7.16
CA ASP A 119 -4.45 18.84 -7.10
C ASP A 119 -3.55 19.94 -6.53
N ARG A 120 -3.09 20.83 -7.43
CA ARG A 120 -2.86 22.22 -7.05
C ARG A 120 -4.17 22.72 -6.43
N ILE A 121 -4.26 22.67 -5.11
CA ILE A 121 -5.16 23.51 -4.33
C ILE A 121 -4.72 24.94 -4.62
N CYS A 122 -5.32 25.54 -5.65
CA CYS A 122 -5.26 26.97 -5.84
C CYS A 122 -5.89 27.61 -4.59
N PRO A 123 -5.28 28.64 -4.00
CA PRO A 123 -5.87 29.33 -2.88
C PRO A 123 -7.22 29.94 -3.31
N ARG A 124 -8.22 29.79 -2.45
CA ARG A 124 -9.58 30.32 -2.59
C ARG A 124 -9.56 31.75 -3.13
N GLY A 125 -9.97 31.91 -4.38
CA GLY A 125 -10.32 33.19 -5.00
C GLY A 125 -11.84 33.32 -5.11
N LYS A 126 -12.32 34.51 -4.82
CA LYS A 126 -13.72 34.93 -4.70
C LYS A 126 -14.59 34.63 -5.94
N GLU A 127 -15.84 34.23 -5.67
CA GLU A 127 -17.08 34.76 -6.26
C GLU A 127 -17.15 34.91 -7.80
N THR A 128 -17.96 34.07 -8.46
CA THR A 128 -19.11 34.49 -9.30
C THR A 128 -19.76 33.25 -9.92
N GLY A 129 -21.09 33.27 -9.99
CA GLY A 129 -21.92 32.17 -10.45
C GLY A 129 -21.72 31.85 -11.93
N GLY A 130 -21.75 30.56 -12.25
CA GLY A 130 -21.74 30.05 -13.60
C GLY A 130 -22.00 28.55 -13.57
N VAL A 131 -23.23 28.15 -13.91
CA VAL A 131 -23.59 26.75 -14.09
C VAL A 131 -22.83 26.18 -15.29
N ILE A 132 -22.00 25.16 -15.07
CA ILE A 132 -21.51 24.32 -16.16
C ILE A 132 -21.85 22.88 -15.79
N SER A 133 -22.96 22.43 -16.38
CA SER A 133 -23.32 21.02 -16.51
C SER A 133 -22.21 20.32 -17.30
N CYS A 134 -21.69 19.20 -16.80
CA CYS A 134 -21.02 18.21 -17.63
C CYS A 134 -21.58 16.83 -17.31
N ALA A 135 -22.27 16.33 -18.33
CA ALA A 135 -22.83 15.03 -18.50
C ALA A 135 -21.83 13.88 -18.23
N THR A 136 -22.41 12.81 -17.68
CA THR A 136 -22.29 11.40 -18.10
C THR A 136 -20.92 10.88 -18.57
N SER A 137 -20.45 9.84 -17.88
CA SER A 137 -19.43 8.89 -18.35
C SER A 137 -19.61 8.49 -19.82
N PRO A 138 -18.52 8.06 -20.47
CA PRO A 138 -18.50 6.63 -20.80
C PRO A 138 -17.17 5.94 -20.52
N GLU A 139 -17.31 4.62 -20.47
CA GLU A 139 -16.34 3.57 -20.25
C GLU A 139 -15.24 3.47 -21.33
N MET A 140 -14.23 2.64 -21.02
CA MET A 140 -13.45 1.76 -21.91
C MET A 140 -11.93 2.00 -21.94
N THR A 141 -11.25 1.05 -21.27
CA THR A 141 -10.06 0.32 -21.73
C THR A 141 -8.98 1.08 -22.50
N THR A 142 -7.87 1.34 -21.81
CA THR A 142 -6.55 1.13 -22.40
C THR A 142 -5.68 0.31 -21.44
N SER A 143 -5.04 -0.68 -22.05
CA SER A 143 -4.29 -1.76 -21.46
C SER A 143 -3.01 -1.24 -20.82
N LYS A 144 -2.77 -1.57 -19.54
CA LYS A 144 -1.55 -1.26 -18.76
C LYS A 144 -0.37 -2.17 -19.19
N TRP A 145 -0.20 -2.37 -20.50
CA TRP A 145 0.79 -3.29 -21.07
C TRP A 145 1.75 -2.63 -22.07
N GLU A 146 1.81 -1.30 -22.15
CA GLU A 146 2.72 -0.59 -23.06
C GLU A 146 3.93 0.06 -22.36
N PHE A 147 4.51 -0.57 -21.33
CA PHE A 147 5.70 0.01 -20.66
C PHE A 147 6.92 -0.91 -20.59
N TRP A 148 6.85 -2.12 -21.14
CA TRP A 148 8.01 -3.03 -21.21
C TRP A 148 8.01 -3.76 -22.55
N GLY A 149 8.28 -2.99 -23.61
CA GLY A 149 8.88 -3.49 -24.85
C GLY A 149 10.39 -3.36 -24.75
#